data_AF-A0A174TLR7-F1
#
_entry.id   AF-A0A174TLR7-F1
#
_cell.length_a   1.000
_cell.length_b   1.000
_cell.length_c   1.000
_cell.angle_alpha   90.00
_cell.angle_beta   90.00
_cell.angle_gamma   90.00
#
_symmetry.space_group_name_H-M   'P 1'
#
loop_
_entity.id
_entity.type
_entity.pdbx_description
1 polymer ?
#
loop_
_entity_poly.entity_id
_entity_poly.type
_entity_poly.pdbx_seq_one_letter_code
_entity_poly.pdbx_strand_id
1 'polypeptide(L)'
;MGIIDFAETDGAIAEGAATYTAGQYASRIAGVLAGIPAGMSATYAPLTELTAVTPRSTQEQEAAIKAGKLILIHDGVKAKIARGVNSLTTIPATGKADWSKIKIVEGMDLLTYYLRTTIQDQYVGRYANTYDNKCVLVTAIQTFLAELEGQGVLSSGESWAEIDVEAQEKWMRSQGIETADMTAQEIREYQTGSWVFVRVGGRFVDAMEDFQLSVDNL
;
A
#
# COMPACT_ATOMS: atom_id res chain seq x y z
N MET A 1 -0.23 -2.35 7.35
CA MET A 1 -0.09 -3.58 6.55
C MET A 1 -1.29 -4.46 6.85
N GLY A 2 -1.92 -5.04 5.82
CA GLY A 2 -3.03 -5.97 6.03
C GLY A 2 -2.57 -7.24 6.75
N ILE A 3 -3.51 -8.02 7.28
CA ILE A 3 -3.21 -9.34 7.83
C ILE A 3 -2.86 -10.28 6.68
N ILE A 4 -1.76 -11.02 6.82
CA ILE A 4 -1.35 -12.03 5.84
C ILE A 4 -1.75 -13.41 6.37
N ASP A 5 -2.72 -14.05 5.71
CA ASP A 5 -3.10 -15.43 6.01
C ASP A 5 -2.17 -16.38 5.25
N PHE A 6 -1.01 -16.67 5.85
CA PHE A 6 -0.06 -17.62 5.29
C PHE A 6 -0.54 -19.06 5.53
N ALA A 7 -0.90 -19.75 4.45
CA ALA A 7 -1.52 -21.06 4.51
C ALA A 7 -0.66 -22.13 3.84
N GLU A 8 -0.14 -23.04 4.65
CA GLU A 8 0.57 -24.26 4.21
C GLU A 8 0.15 -25.42 5.13
N THR A 9 0.27 -26.65 4.63
CA THR A 9 0.11 -27.86 5.43
C THR A 9 1.35 -28.03 6.29
N ASP A 10 1.14 -28.24 7.59
CA ASP A 10 2.25 -28.46 8.52
C ASP A 10 3.08 -29.68 8.12
N GLY A 11 4.40 -29.50 8.04
CA GLY A 11 5.35 -30.52 7.61
C GLY A 11 5.50 -30.67 6.10
N ALA A 12 4.72 -29.95 5.29
CA ALA A 12 4.84 -29.97 3.82
C ALA A 12 5.86 -28.95 3.28
N ILE A 13 6.25 -27.96 4.08
CA ILE A 13 7.33 -27.03 3.76
C ILE A 13 8.66 -27.74 4.10
N ALA A 14 9.51 -27.96 3.10
CA ALA A 14 10.77 -28.69 3.30
C ALA A 14 11.99 -27.95 2.73
N GLU A 15 13.09 -28.00 3.48
CA GLU A 15 14.44 -27.60 3.09
C GLU A 15 15.33 -28.85 3.20
N GLY A 16 15.40 -29.62 2.11
CA GLY A 16 16.03 -30.94 2.12
C GLY A 16 15.32 -31.90 3.07
N ALA A 17 16.00 -32.29 4.15
CA ALA A 17 15.44 -33.19 5.17
C ALA A 17 14.68 -32.46 6.29
N ALA A 18 14.87 -31.15 6.44
CA ALA A 18 14.17 -30.35 7.44
C ALA A 18 12.76 -30.02 6.95
N THR A 19 11.78 -30.13 7.83
CA THR A 19 10.39 -29.72 7.55
C THR A 19 9.88 -28.73 8.58
N TYR A 20 8.98 -27.86 8.13
CA TYR A 20 8.46 -26.75 8.93
C TYR A 20 6.93 -26.77 8.96
N THR A 21 6.35 -26.32 10.08
CA THR A 21 4.95 -25.91 10.14
C THR A 21 4.75 -24.56 9.46
N ALA A 22 3.52 -24.25 9.06
CA ALA A 22 3.20 -22.93 8.51
C ALA A 22 3.56 -21.81 9.49
N GLY A 23 3.29 -22.02 10.79
CA GLY A 23 3.61 -21.08 11.85
C GLY A 23 5.12 -20.85 12.04
N GLN A 24 5.94 -21.90 11.94
CA GLN A 24 7.40 -21.76 12.01
C GLN A 24 7.94 -20.95 10.82
N TYR A 25 7.43 -21.25 9.63
CA TYR A 25 7.89 -20.62 8.38
C TYR A 25 7.34 -19.21 8.15
N ALA A 26 6.29 -18.80 8.87
CA ALA A 26 5.70 -17.46 8.76
C ALA A 26 6.72 -16.33 9.01
N SER A 27 7.69 -16.55 9.91
CA SER A 27 8.78 -15.59 10.17
C SER A 27 9.64 -15.35 8.93
N ARG A 28 9.94 -16.40 8.16
CA ARG A 28 10.67 -16.32 6.90
C ARG A 28 9.86 -15.56 5.85
N ILE A 29 8.55 -15.80 5.75
CA ILE A 29 7.64 -15.06 4.86
C ILE A 29 7.61 -13.58 5.22
N ALA A 30 7.49 -13.22 6.50
CA ALA A 30 7.56 -11.83 6.95
C ALA A 30 8.87 -11.16 6.53
N GLY A 31 10.00 -11.87 6.65
CA GLY A 31 11.31 -11.40 6.17
C GLY A 31 11.37 -11.23 4.65
N VAL A 32 10.76 -12.12 3.86
CA VAL A 32 10.64 -11.94 2.40
C VAL A 32 9.88 -10.66 2.11
N LEU A 33 8.67 -10.53 2.66
CA LEU A 33 7.78 -9.39 2.39
C LEU A 33 8.44 -8.06 2.75
N ALA A 34 9.09 -7.98 3.91
CA ALA A 34 9.82 -6.78 4.33
C ALA A 34 11.04 -6.45 3.44
N GLY A 35 11.56 -7.42 2.68
CA GLY A 35 12.68 -7.25 1.76
C GLY A 35 12.29 -6.95 0.33
N ILE A 36 11.00 -7.02 -0.02
CA ILE A 36 10.52 -6.65 -1.36
C ILE A 36 10.47 -5.12 -1.46
N PRO A 37 11.09 -4.51 -2.48
CA PRO A 37 10.95 -3.07 -2.71
C PRO A 37 9.47 -2.69 -2.94
N ALA A 38 9.01 -1.56 -2.40
CA ALA A 38 7.61 -1.11 -2.54
C ALA A 38 7.13 -0.95 -4.02
N GLY A 39 8.09 -0.75 -4.94
CA GLY A 39 7.86 -0.74 -6.38
C GLY A 39 7.52 -2.12 -6.98
N MET A 40 7.63 -3.22 -6.24
CA MET A 40 7.48 -4.60 -6.72
C MET A 40 6.42 -5.38 -5.94
N SER A 41 5.87 -6.43 -6.54
CA SER A 41 5.01 -7.40 -5.86
C SER A 41 5.82 -8.58 -5.35
N ALA A 42 5.34 -9.20 -4.27
CA ALA A 42 5.87 -10.46 -3.76
C ALA A 42 5.44 -11.67 -4.62
N THR A 43 4.55 -11.50 -5.60
CA THR A 43 4.14 -12.56 -6.52
C THR A 43 5.35 -13.17 -7.22
N TYR A 44 5.47 -14.49 -7.14
CA TYR A 44 6.60 -15.28 -7.65
C TYR A 44 7.97 -14.95 -7.05
N ALA A 45 8.03 -14.25 -5.91
CA ALA A 45 9.26 -14.12 -5.14
C ALA A 45 9.81 -15.52 -4.81
N PRO A 46 11.06 -15.85 -5.19
CA PRO A 46 11.59 -17.19 -5.05
C PRO A 46 12.00 -17.49 -3.60
N LEU A 47 11.78 -18.74 -3.19
CA LEU A 47 12.31 -19.33 -1.97
C LEU A 47 13.19 -20.52 -2.36
N THR A 48 14.41 -20.21 -2.80
CA THR A 48 15.35 -21.20 -3.37
C THR A 48 15.87 -22.20 -2.34
N GLU A 49 15.73 -21.89 -1.06
CA GLU A 49 16.02 -22.80 0.05
C GLU A 49 15.04 -23.98 0.13
N LEU A 50 13.81 -23.82 -0.38
CA LEU A 50 12.78 -24.84 -0.25
C LEU A 50 12.84 -25.85 -1.38
N THR A 51 12.86 -27.13 -1.00
CA THR A 51 12.80 -28.28 -1.90
C THR A 51 11.39 -28.82 -2.09
N ALA A 52 10.47 -28.52 -1.16
CA ALA A 52 9.05 -28.87 -1.28
C ALA A 52 8.15 -27.89 -0.52
N VAL A 53 6.90 -27.80 -0.97
CA VAL A 53 5.81 -27.04 -0.36
C VAL A 53 4.51 -27.84 -0.46
N THR A 54 3.42 -27.36 0.12
CA THR A 54 2.13 -28.04 0.05
C THR A 54 1.71 -28.29 -1.40
N PRO A 55 1.52 -29.55 -1.81
CA PRO A 55 1.07 -29.87 -3.16
C PRO A 55 -0.37 -29.37 -3.34
N ARG A 56 -0.60 -28.62 -4.41
CA ARG A 56 -1.91 -28.08 -4.79
C ARG A 56 -2.08 -28.16 -6.30
N SER A 57 -3.23 -28.61 -6.75
CA SER A 57 -3.71 -28.40 -8.11
C SER A 57 -3.89 -26.91 -8.42
N THR A 58 -3.94 -26.55 -9.70
CA THR A 58 -4.21 -25.16 -10.13
C THR A 58 -5.51 -24.62 -9.53
N GLN A 59 -6.55 -25.45 -9.47
CA GLN A 59 -7.86 -25.08 -8.92
C GLN A 59 -7.79 -24.80 -7.42
N GLU A 60 -7.03 -25.59 -6.66
CA GLU A 60 -6.80 -25.36 -5.23
C GLU A 60 -5.98 -24.08 -4.99
N GLN A 61 -5.01 -23.79 -5.85
CA GLN A 61 -4.23 -22.55 -5.79
C GLN A 61 -5.13 -21.32 -6.02
N GLU A 62 -5.93 -21.32 -7.09
CA GLU A 62 -6.86 -20.24 -7.41
C GLU A 62 -7.89 -20.02 -6.30
N ALA A 63 -8.46 -21.10 -5.75
CA ALA A 63 -9.42 -21.03 -4.65
C ALA A 63 -8.79 -20.44 -3.39
N ALA A 64 -7.57 -20.84 -3.03
CA ALA A 64 -6.87 -20.32 -1.87
C ALA A 64 -6.53 -18.82 -2.03
N ILE A 65 -6.03 -18.41 -3.20
CA ILE A 65 -5.73 -17.01 -3.51
C ILE A 65 -7.00 -16.15 -3.42
N LYS A 66 -8.12 -16.62 -4.01
CA LYS A 66 -9.42 -15.93 -3.93
C LYS A 66 -9.96 -15.84 -2.50
N ALA A 67 -9.59 -16.80 -1.64
CA ALA A 67 -9.90 -16.79 -0.22
C ALA A 67 -8.96 -15.89 0.62
N GLY A 68 -8.07 -15.11 -0.01
CA GLY A 68 -7.16 -14.19 0.68
C GLY A 68 -5.96 -14.88 1.33
N LYS A 69 -5.61 -16.09 0.86
CA LYS A 69 -4.49 -16.87 1.42
C LYS A 69 -3.23 -16.64 0.62
N LEU A 70 -2.15 -16.30 1.33
CA LEU A 70 -0.81 -16.37 0.77
C LEU A 70 -0.34 -17.82 0.85
N ILE A 71 -0.06 -18.41 -0.31
CA ILE A 71 0.38 -19.81 -0.45
C ILE A 71 1.70 -19.88 -1.20
N LEU A 72 2.41 -21.00 -1.02
CA LEU A 72 3.57 -21.34 -1.83
C LEU A 72 3.21 -22.30 -2.95
N ILE A 73 3.98 -22.22 -4.03
CA ILE A 73 3.93 -23.16 -5.16
C ILE A 73 5.35 -23.58 -5.53
N HIS A 74 5.49 -24.76 -6.12
CA HIS A 74 6.74 -25.25 -6.68
C HIS A 74 6.60 -25.41 -8.19
N ASP A 75 7.46 -24.77 -8.98
CA ASP A 75 7.38 -24.78 -10.46
C ASP A 75 8.17 -25.90 -11.13
N GLY A 76 8.68 -26.85 -10.33
CA GLY A 76 9.54 -27.94 -10.77
C GLY A 76 11.03 -27.60 -10.68
N VAL A 77 11.38 -26.32 -10.52
CA VAL A 77 12.76 -25.87 -10.31
C VAL A 77 12.94 -25.27 -8.92
N LYS A 78 11.97 -24.46 -8.46
CA LYS A 78 12.04 -23.77 -7.16
C LYS A 78 10.66 -23.54 -6.55
N ALA A 79 10.63 -23.40 -5.23
CA ALA A 79 9.48 -22.84 -4.55
C ALA A 79 9.40 -21.32 -4.73
N LYS A 80 8.19 -20.78 -4.73
CA LYS A 80 7.91 -19.35 -4.82
C LYS A 80 6.56 -18.99 -4.21
N ILE A 81 6.36 -17.73 -3.86
CA ILE A 81 5.04 -17.20 -3.48
C ILE A 81 4.12 -17.25 -4.70
N ALA A 82 2.91 -17.78 -4.55
CA ALA A 82 1.98 -17.89 -5.67
C ALA A 82 1.41 -16.53 -6.10
N ARG A 83 0.92 -15.75 -5.13
CA ARG A 83 0.44 -14.37 -5.35
C ARG A 83 0.55 -13.56 -4.06
N GLY A 84 0.94 -12.29 -4.19
CA GLY A 84 1.07 -11.33 -3.08
C GLY A 84 -0.28 -10.77 -2.62
N VAL A 85 -1.12 -11.62 -2.02
CA VAL A 85 -2.43 -11.22 -1.46
C VAL A 85 -2.43 -11.19 0.06
N ASN A 86 -3.27 -10.32 0.63
CA ASN A 86 -3.60 -10.29 2.05
C ASN A 86 -4.97 -10.98 2.31
N SER A 87 -5.39 -11.04 3.57
CA SER A 87 -6.60 -11.74 4.00
C SER A 87 -7.92 -11.03 3.66
N LEU A 88 -7.89 -9.88 2.96
CA LEU A 88 -9.08 -9.12 2.62
C LEU A 88 -9.86 -9.80 1.49
N THR A 89 -11.00 -10.37 1.82
CA THR A 89 -11.90 -11.02 0.85
C THR A 89 -13.18 -10.23 0.58
N THR A 90 -13.61 -9.39 1.53
CA THR A 90 -14.81 -8.56 1.41
C THR A 90 -14.40 -7.11 1.25
N ILE A 91 -14.56 -6.57 0.04
CA ILE A 91 -14.23 -5.18 -0.28
C ILE A 91 -15.34 -4.26 0.25
N PRO A 92 -15.02 -3.23 1.06
CA PRO A 92 -16.00 -2.25 1.50
C PRO A 92 -16.65 -1.51 0.32
N ALA A 93 -17.84 -0.92 0.51
CA ALA A 93 -18.54 -0.19 -0.56
C ALA A 93 -17.74 0.98 -1.16
N THR A 94 -16.86 1.59 -0.37
CA THR A 94 -15.93 2.65 -0.80
C THR A 94 -14.52 2.14 -1.12
N GLY A 95 -14.32 0.82 -1.06
CA GLY A 95 -13.03 0.18 -1.27
C GLY A 95 -12.74 -0.16 -2.73
N LYS A 96 -11.51 -0.61 -2.98
CA LYS A 96 -11.05 -1.10 -4.29
C LYS A 96 -10.59 -2.54 -4.16
N ALA A 97 -10.81 -3.34 -5.21
CA ALA A 97 -10.38 -4.74 -5.25
C ALA A 97 -8.86 -4.89 -5.02
N ASP A 98 -8.10 -3.91 -5.51
CA ASP A 98 -6.64 -3.84 -5.38
C ASP A 98 -6.15 -3.78 -3.92
N TRP A 99 -7.02 -3.45 -2.96
CA TRP A 99 -6.69 -3.47 -1.53
C TRP A 99 -6.44 -4.88 -0.99
N SER A 100 -6.79 -5.92 -1.73
CA SER A 100 -6.40 -7.30 -1.42
C SER A 100 -4.92 -7.59 -1.72
N LYS A 101 -4.22 -6.71 -2.46
CA LYS A 101 -2.83 -6.89 -2.84
C LYS A 101 -1.87 -6.29 -1.81
N ILE A 102 -0.85 -7.04 -1.43
CA ILE A 102 0.15 -6.62 -0.44
C ILE A 102 0.85 -5.34 -0.89
N LYS A 103 1.33 -5.30 -2.14
CA LYS A 103 2.03 -4.14 -2.74
C LYS A 103 1.22 -2.85 -2.61
N ILE A 104 -0.09 -2.91 -2.86
CA ILE A 104 -0.95 -1.73 -2.83
C ILE A 104 -1.13 -1.23 -1.39
N VAL A 105 -1.39 -2.13 -0.45
CA VAL A 105 -1.55 -1.78 0.97
C VAL A 105 -0.24 -1.28 1.57
N GLU A 106 0.90 -1.87 1.18
CA GLU A 106 2.22 -1.42 1.60
C GLU A 106 2.53 0.00 1.10
N GLY A 107 2.19 0.32 -0.15
CA GLY A 107 2.27 1.69 -0.66
C GLY A 107 1.40 2.68 0.13
N MET A 108 0.18 2.26 0.50
CA MET A 108 -0.72 3.06 1.34
C MET A 108 -0.16 3.28 2.75
N ASP A 109 0.44 2.24 3.35
CA ASP A 109 1.08 2.34 4.66
C ASP A 109 2.29 3.26 4.61
N LEU A 110 3.13 3.15 3.59
CA LEU A 110 4.31 4.00 3.40
C LEU A 110 3.92 5.47 3.32
N LEU A 111 2.89 5.79 2.51
CA LEU A 111 2.36 7.14 2.42
C LEU A 111 1.81 7.63 3.76
N THR A 112 0.98 6.83 4.41
CA THR A 112 0.33 7.22 5.67
C THR A 112 1.35 7.38 6.81
N TYR A 113 2.35 6.51 6.85
CA TYR A 113 3.44 6.55 7.82
C TYR A 113 4.27 7.81 7.65
N TYR A 114 4.70 8.14 6.42
CA TYR A 114 5.44 9.36 6.14
C TYR A 114 4.62 10.59 6.53
N LEU A 115 3.35 10.67 6.13
CA LEU A 115 2.49 11.80 6.47
C LEU A 115 2.39 11.97 7.98
N ARG A 116 2.13 10.89 8.73
CA ARG A 116 1.99 10.98 10.18
C ARG A 116 3.29 11.39 10.86
N THR A 117 4.39 10.72 10.55
CA THR A 117 5.68 10.91 11.23
C THR A 117 6.32 12.24 10.87
N THR A 118 6.39 12.58 9.59
CA THR A 118 6.96 13.85 9.13
C THR A 118 6.16 15.05 9.66
N ILE A 119 4.82 15.00 9.60
CA ILE A 119 3.99 16.08 10.15
C ILE A 119 4.24 16.22 11.65
N GLN A 120 4.19 15.11 12.39
CA GLN A 120 4.37 15.11 13.84
C GLN A 120 5.75 15.62 14.27
N ASP A 121 6.82 15.16 13.62
CA ASP A 121 8.19 15.43 14.08
C ASP A 121 8.74 16.75 13.54
N GLN A 122 8.30 17.18 12.36
CA GLN A 122 8.86 18.36 11.67
C GLN A 122 7.96 19.60 11.74
N TYR A 123 6.63 19.45 11.78
CA TYR A 123 5.72 20.58 11.63
C TYR A 123 4.93 20.92 12.89
N VAL A 124 4.36 19.93 13.57
CA VAL A 124 3.50 20.14 14.75
C VAL A 124 4.24 20.93 15.82
N GLY A 125 3.71 22.11 16.17
CA GLY A 125 4.27 23.01 17.20
C GLY A 125 5.57 23.73 16.82
N ARG A 126 6.17 23.42 15.67
CA ARG A 126 7.46 24.02 15.21
C ARG A 126 7.26 25.22 14.28
N TYR A 127 6.20 25.21 13.48
CA TYR A 127 5.86 26.29 12.55
C TYR A 127 4.61 27.02 13.01
N ALA A 128 4.58 28.35 12.82
CA ALA A 128 3.36 29.12 12.97
C ALA A 128 2.32 28.68 11.92
N ASN A 129 1.04 28.61 12.28
CA ASN A 129 -0.03 28.18 11.38
C ASN A 129 -0.46 29.27 10.38
N THR A 130 0.49 29.83 9.65
CA THR A 130 0.25 30.78 8.55
C THR A 130 -0.03 30.02 7.25
N TYR A 131 -0.73 30.67 6.32
CA TYR A 131 -0.97 30.10 4.98
C TYR A 131 0.34 29.71 4.30
N ASP A 132 1.36 30.56 4.35
CA ASP A 132 2.68 30.29 3.76
C ASP A 132 3.31 29.01 4.33
N ASN A 133 3.24 28.79 5.64
CA ASN A 133 3.77 27.57 6.26
C ASN A 133 2.93 26.33 5.94
N LYS A 134 1.61 26.47 5.76
CA LYS A 134 0.77 25.38 5.22
C LYS A 134 1.20 25.03 3.79
N CYS A 135 1.53 26.03 2.96
CA CYS A 135 2.05 25.81 1.61
C CYS A 135 3.41 25.10 1.64
N VAL A 136 4.32 25.44 2.57
CA VAL A 136 5.59 24.72 2.76
C VAL A 136 5.36 23.25 3.07
N LEU A 137 4.42 22.94 3.97
CA LEU A 137 4.04 21.56 4.27
C LEU A 137 3.51 20.84 3.02
N VAL A 138 2.57 21.46 2.29
CA VAL A 138 2.01 20.90 1.06
C VAL A 138 3.12 20.60 0.04
N THR A 139 4.06 21.53 -0.16
CA THR A 139 5.20 21.32 -1.06
C THR A 139 6.07 20.15 -0.62
N ALA A 140 6.36 20.01 0.68
CA ALA A 140 7.13 18.87 1.20
C ALA A 140 6.43 17.53 0.98
N ILE A 141 5.10 17.50 1.09
CA ILE A 141 4.30 16.31 0.77
C ILE A 141 4.36 16.02 -0.73
N GLN A 142 4.22 17.03 -1.59
CA GLN A 142 4.32 16.87 -3.05
C GLN A 142 5.69 16.32 -3.47
N THR A 143 6.78 16.79 -2.85
CA THR A 143 8.13 16.24 -3.10
C THR A 143 8.20 14.75 -2.80
N PHE A 144 7.67 14.33 -1.65
CA PHE A 144 7.63 12.91 -1.29
C PHE A 144 6.76 12.07 -2.24
N LEU A 145 5.61 12.60 -2.66
CA LEU A 145 4.77 11.91 -3.65
C LEU A 145 5.50 11.71 -4.98
N ALA A 146 6.26 12.72 -5.44
CA ALA A 146 7.10 12.60 -6.63
C ALA A 146 8.22 11.55 -6.47
N GLU A 147 8.78 11.38 -5.27
CA GLU A 147 9.73 10.30 -4.99
C GLU A 147 9.06 8.92 -5.14
N LEU A 148 7.83 8.77 -4.62
CA LEU A 148 7.05 7.53 -4.78
C LEU A 148 6.68 7.23 -6.24
N GLU A 149 6.42 8.26 -7.04
CA GLU A 149 6.25 8.11 -8.48
C GLU A 149 7.54 7.60 -9.14
N GLY A 150 8.69 8.19 -8.80
CA GLY A 150 10.00 7.76 -9.31
C GLY A 150 10.37 6.32 -8.92
N GLN A 151 9.84 5.82 -7.80
CA GLN A 151 10.03 4.44 -7.33
C GLN A 151 9.01 3.45 -7.92
N GLY A 152 8.05 3.90 -8.74
CA GLY A 152 6.99 3.04 -9.29
C GLY A 152 5.97 2.56 -8.25
N VAL A 153 5.83 3.29 -7.13
CA VAL A 153 4.78 3.08 -6.13
C VAL A 153 3.50 3.80 -6.57
N LEU A 154 3.65 5.03 -7.07
CA LEU A 154 2.56 5.84 -7.62
C LEU A 154 2.71 6.02 -9.14
N SER A 155 1.58 6.25 -9.82
CA SER A 155 1.56 6.57 -11.24
C SER A 155 2.17 7.95 -11.46
N SER A 156 3.16 8.02 -12.36
CA SER A 156 3.82 9.28 -12.69
C SER A 156 2.82 10.35 -13.17
N GLY A 157 2.88 11.52 -12.55
CA GLY A 157 2.06 12.68 -12.88
C GLY A 157 0.61 12.62 -12.41
N GLU A 158 0.22 11.60 -11.64
CA GLU A 158 -1.14 11.48 -11.10
C GLU A 158 -1.24 11.87 -9.62
N SER A 159 -0.12 12.00 -8.91
CA SER A 159 -0.15 12.36 -7.48
C SER A 159 -0.35 13.86 -7.23
N TRP A 160 -0.98 14.19 -6.10
CA TRP A 160 -1.22 15.57 -5.71
C TRP A 160 -1.38 15.71 -4.19
N ALA A 161 -1.09 16.91 -3.69
CA ALA A 161 -1.37 17.33 -2.33
C ALA A 161 -1.77 18.80 -2.30
N GLU A 162 -2.73 19.16 -1.46
CA GLU A 162 -3.25 20.52 -1.33
C GLU A 162 -3.91 20.75 0.03
N ILE A 163 -4.17 22.02 0.35
CA ILE A 163 -5.02 22.38 1.49
C ILE A 163 -6.44 21.87 1.23
N ASP A 164 -7.01 21.15 2.19
CA ASP A 164 -8.37 20.63 2.12
C ASP A 164 -9.38 21.75 2.40
N VAL A 165 -9.78 22.44 1.33
CA VAL A 165 -10.73 23.56 1.37
C VAL A 165 -12.07 23.11 1.93
N GLU A 166 -12.54 21.92 1.55
CA GLU A 166 -13.84 21.40 1.99
C GLU A 166 -13.82 21.09 3.50
N ALA A 167 -12.77 20.43 3.99
CA ALA A 167 -12.63 20.16 5.43
C ALA A 167 -12.43 21.45 6.23
N GLN A 168 -11.64 22.39 5.71
CA GLN A 168 -11.40 23.69 6.35
C GLN A 168 -12.69 24.52 6.42
N GLU A 169 -13.45 24.61 5.33
CA GLU A 169 -14.74 25.30 5.30
C GLU A 169 -15.74 24.66 6.29
N LYS A 170 -15.82 23.33 6.33
CA LYS A 170 -16.65 22.61 7.30
C LYS A 170 -16.27 22.93 8.73
N TRP A 171 -14.96 23.00 9.03
CA TRP A 171 -14.48 23.42 10.33
C TRP A 171 -14.87 24.87 10.63
N MET A 172 -14.69 25.81 9.68
CA MET A 172 -15.05 27.22 9.86
C MET A 172 -16.55 27.38 10.19
N ARG A 173 -17.42 26.72 9.43
CA ARG A 173 -18.87 26.69 9.69
C ARG A 173 -19.19 26.13 11.08
N SER A 174 -18.45 25.11 11.53
CA SER A 174 -18.61 24.56 12.89
C SER A 174 -18.24 25.54 14.01
N GLN A 175 -17.40 26.55 13.71
CA GLN A 175 -17.05 27.63 14.62
C GLN A 175 -18.00 28.84 14.51
N GLY A 176 -19.05 28.76 13.68
CA GLY A 176 -20.01 29.85 13.46
C GLY A 176 -19.56 30.93 12.47
N ILE A 177 -18.54 30.65 11.66
CA ILE A 177 -18.06 31.57 10.62
C ILE A 177 -18.92 31.37 9.35
N GLU A 178 -19.44 32.47 8.80
CA GLU A 178 -20.16 32.46 7.53
C GLU A 178 -19.17 32.38 6.37
N THR A 179 -19.40 31.45 5.44
CA THR A 179 -18.47 31.17 4.33
C THR A 179 -19.12 31.25 2.95
N ALA A 180 -20.44 31.52 2.87
CA ALA A 180 -21.17 31.53 1.61
C ALA A 180 -20.61 32.52 0.57
N ASP A 181 -20.10 33.67 1.02
CA ASP A 181 -19.54 34.71 0.15
C ASP A 181 -18.00 34.63 0.02
N MET A 182 -17.36 33.63 0.62
CA MET A 182 -15.91 33.47 0.57
C MET A 182 -15.47 32.70 -0.67
N THR A 183 -14.43 33.20 -1.33
CA THR A 183 -13.72 32.48 -2.38
C THR A 183 -12.90 31.33 -1.80
N ALA A 184 -12.56 30.35 -2.65
CA ALA A 184 -11.69 29.23 -2.25
C ALA A 184 -10.32 29.72 -1.74
N GLN A 185 -9.80 30.84 -2.26
CA GLN A 185 -8.53 31.40 -1.80
C GLN A 185 -8.66 32.01 -0.39
N GLU A 186 -9.72 32.77 -0.14
CA GLU A 186 -10.00 33.32 1.20
C GLU A 186 -10.22 32.21 2.22
N ILE A 187 -10.87 31.11 1.84
CA ILE A 187 -11.01 29.93 2.70
C ILE A 187 -9.63 29.34 3.00
N ARG A 188 -8.75 29.15 2.01
CA ARG A 188 -7.39 28.59 2.22
C ARG A 188 -6.54 29.43 3.15
N GLU A 189 -6.59 30.76 2.98
CA GLU A 189 -5.80 31.72 3.76
C GLU A 189 -6.36 31.96 5.17
N TYR A 190 -7.59 31.52 5.45
CA TYR A 190 -8.24 31.71 6.73
C TYR A 190 -7.42 31.12 7.90
N GLN A 191 -7.39 31.86 9.00
CA GLN A 191 -6.71 31.46 10.23
C GLN A 191 -7.53 30.39 10.97
N THR A 192 -6.96 29.18 11.07
CA THR A 192 -7.64 28.01 11.63
C THR A 192 -7.13 27.63 13.03
N GLY A 193 -6.60 28.60 13.78
CA GLY A 193 -6.00 28.35 15.09
C GLY A 193 -4.82 27.40 14.99
N SER A 194 -4.89 26.23 15.62
CA SER A 194 -3.88 25.16 15.51
C SER A 194 -4.22 24.08 14.48
N TRP A 195 -5.40 24.15 13.83
CA TRP A 195 -5.83 23.13 12.87
C TRP A 195 -5.17 23.34 11.51
N VAL A 196 -4.71 22.25 10.89
CA VAL A 196 -4.19 22.22 9.53
C VAL A 196 -4.94 21.13 8.77
N PHE A 197 -5.57 21.50 7.67
CA PHE A 197 -6.37 20.60 6.84
C PHE A 197 -5.66 20.40 5.50
N VAL A 198 -5.19 19.19 5.26
CA VAL A 198 -4.48 18.81 4.02
C VAL A 198 -5.09 17.52 3.51
N ARG A 199 -5.29 17.46 2.19
CA ARG A 199 -5.67 16.24 1.49
C ARG A 199 -4.65 15.91 0.43
N VAL A 200 -4.47 14.61 0.21
CA VAL A 200 -3.54 14.05 -0.76
C VAL A 200 -4.25 13.01 -1.60
N GLY A 201 -3.78 12.81 -2.82
CA GLY A 201 -4.31 11.78 -3.70
C GLY A 201 -3.29 11.35 -4.73
N GLY A 202 -3.67 10.31 -5.48
CA GLY A 202 -2.85 9.70 -6.50
C GLY A 202 -3.37 8.31 -6.83
N ARG A 203 -2.63 7.62 -7.68
CA ARG A 203 -2.94 6.25 -8.10
C ARG A 203 -1.76 5.35 -7.77
N PHE A 204 -2.00 4.32 -6.96
CA PHE A 204 -1.02 3.26 -6.76
C PHE A 204 -0.87 2.44 -8.03
N VAL A 205 0.38 2.19 -8.41
CA VAL A 205 0.71 1.33 -9.55
C VAL A 205 0.65 -0.11 -9.07
N ASP A 206 -0.05 -0.94 -9.82
CA ASP A 206 -0.09 -2.38 -9.56
C ASP A 206 1.05 -3.10 -10.29
N ALA A 207 1.37 -4.32 -9.86
CA ALA A 207 2.34 -5.16 -10.54
C ALA A 207 1.73 -5.86 -11.76
N MET A 208 2.57 -6.13 -12.77
CA MET A 208 2.20 -7.01 -13.89
C MET A 208 2.21 -8.46 -13.42
N GLU A 209 1.07 -8.96 -12.95
CA GLU A 209 0.94 -10.31 -12.36
C GLU A 209 0.25 -11.32 -13.28
N ASP A 210 -0.50 -10.84 -14.27
CA ASP A 210 -1.25 -11.65 -15.22
C ASP A 210 -0.75 -11.36 -16.65
N PHE A 211 -0.46 -12.42 -17.41
CA PHE A 211 0.09 -12.31 -18.76
C PHE A 211 -0.74 -13.15 -19.73
N GLN A 212 -1.10 -12.54 -20.86
CA GLN A 212 -1.59 -13.24 -22.03
C GLN A 212 -0.69 -12.87 -23.20
N LEU A 213 0.02 -13.86 -23.74
CA LEU A 213 0.91 -13.69 -24.89
C LEU A 213 0.26 -14.31 -26.13
N SER A 214 0.12 -13.51 -27.18
CA SER A 214 -0.21 -13.99 -28.53
C SER A 214 1.02 -13.81 -29.40
N VAL A 215 1.33 -14.81 -30.22
CA VAL A 215 2.44 -14.76 -31.19
C VAL A 215 1.86 -15.02 -32.57
N ASP A 216 1.98 -14.04 -33.47
CA ASP A 216 1.52 -14.14 -34.85
C ASP A 216 2.70 -14.33 -35.80
N ASN A 217 2.61 -15.33 -36.69
CA ASN A 217 3.52 -15.66 -37.81
C ASN A 217 5.03 -15.43 -37.58
N LEU A 218 5.68 -16.35 -36.84
CA LEU A 218 7.14 -16.53 -36.82
C LEU A 218 7.67 -17.10 -38.14
#